data_AF-A0A2D6JH90-F1
#
_entry.id   AF-A0A2D6JH90-F1
#
_cell.length_a   1.000
_cell.length_b   1.000
_cell.length_c   1.000
_cell.angle_alpha   90.00
_cell.angle_beta   90.00
_cell.angle_gamma   90.00
#
_symmetry.space_group_name_H-M   'P 1'
#
loop_
_entity.id
_entity.type
_entity.pdbx_description
1 polymer ?
#
loop_
_entity_poly.entity_id
_entity_poly.type
_entity_poly.pdbx_seq_one_letter_code
_entity_poly.pdbx_strand_id
1 'polypeptide(L)' 'MQFDWDLEDLLKDMDYREMELDSMNKCSYCGSDLHHKHKVNVKKNQVMEVSYCAECGVSGKKKEFHLQ' A
#
# COMPACT_ATOMS: atom_id res chain seq x y z
N MET A 1 13.39 4.71 35.24
CA MET A 1 13.22 5.30 33.89
C MET A 1 11.88 4.82 33.40
N GLN A 2 10.90 5.72 33.34
CA GLN A 2 9.52 5.37 33.00
C GLN A 2 9.36 5.62 31.49
N PHE A 3 9.22 4.54 30.72
CA PHE A 3 8.95 4.58 29.30
C PHE A 3 7.44 4.79 29.12
N ASP A 4 6.96 5.99 29.41
CA ASP A 4 5.62 6.43 29.04
C ASP A 4 5.66 6.88 27.57
N TRP A 5 5.83 5.92 26.66
CA TRP A 5 5.39 6.17 25.29
C TRP A 5 3.87 6.01 25.32
N ASP A 6 3.16 7.15 25.19
CA ASP A 6 1.70 7.15 25.11
C ASP A 6 1.26 6.15 24.04
N LEU A 7 0.69 5.03 24.50
CA LEU A 7 0.17 3.97 23.64
C LEU A 7 -0.86 4.56 22.65
N GLU A 8 -1.53 5.64 23.04
CA GLU A 8 -2.43 6.42 22.20
C GLU A 8 -1.73 7.17 21.05
N ASP A 9 -0.51 7.67 21.22
CA ASP A 9 0.24 8.32 20.13
C ASP A 9 0.81 7.27 19.16
N LEU A 10 1.23 6.11 19.67
CA LEU A 10 1.62 4.97 18.84
C LEU A 10 0.44 4.39 18.02
N LEU A 11 -0.76 4.37 18.60
CA LEU A 11 -1.99 3.92 17.93
C LEU A 11 -2.62 5.01 17.05
N LYS A 12 -2.30 6.29 17.26
CA LYS A 12 -2.77 7.39 16.39
C LYS A 12 -2.18 7.30 14.99
N ASP A 13 -0.96 6.79 14.87
CA ASP A 13 -0.25 6.70 13.58
C ASP A 13 -0.50 5.38 12.82
N MET A 14 -1.14 4.38 13.42
CA MET A 14 -1.20 3.01 12.89
C MET A 14 -2.54 2.57 12.29
N ASP A 15 -3.27 3.46 11.61
CA ASP A 15 -4.48 3.05 10.86
C ASP A 15 -4.19 2.87 9.37
N TYR A 16 -3.06 2.22 9.07
CA TYR A 16 -2.71 1.77 7.73
C TYR A 16 -3.13 0.32 7.56
N ARG A 17 -4.08 0.06 6.67
CA ARG A 17 -4.43 -1.31 6.25
C ARG A 17 -3.71 -1.61 4.95
N GLU A 18 -2.84 -2.61 4.97
CA GLU A 18 -2.22 -3.12 3.75
C GLU A 18 -3.13 -4.21 3.15
N MET A 19 -3.43 -4.07 1.87
CA MET A 19 -4.17 -5.06 1.10
C MET A 19 -3.40 -5.32 -0.19
N GLU A 20 -3.24 -6.59 -0.53
CA GLU A 20 -2.70 -7.00 -1.83
C GLU A 20 -3.85 -7.49 -2.69
N LEU A 21 -3.96 -6.93 -3.89
CA LEU A 21 -4.99 -7.25 -4.86
C LEU A 21 -4.31 -7.79 -6.11
N ASP A 22 -4.77 -8.94 -6.56
CA ASP A 22 -4.42 -9.45 -7.87
C ASP A 22 -5.13 -8.62 -8.93
N SER A 23 -4.40 -8.29 -10.00
CA SER A 23 -4.95 -7.57 -11.13
C SER A 23 -4.86 -8.44 -12.38
N MET A 24 -5.87 -8.32 -13.23
CA MET A 24 -5.86 -8.90 -14.57
C MET A 24 -4.90 -8.16 -15.52
N ASN A 25 -4.25 -7.09 -15.06
CA ASN A 25 -3.27 -6.35 -15.84
C ASN A 25 -1.98 -7.15 -16.00
N LYS A 26 -1.47 -7.20 -17.22
CA LYS A 26 -0.19 -7.87 -17.54
C LYS A 26 0.97 -6.88 -17.48
N CYS A 27 2.11 -7.36 -16.99
CA CYS A 27 3.37 -6.62 -17.01
C CYS A 27 3.81 -6.39 -18.45
N SER A 28 4.02 -5.14 -18.84
CA SER A 28 4.43 -4.78 -20.21
C SER A 28 5.80 -5.31 -20.62
N TYR A 29 6.62 -5.77 -19.67
CA TYR A 29 7.96 -6.29 -19.93
C TYR A 29 7.99 -7.80 -20.13
N CYS A 30 7.36 -8.57 -19.23
CA CYS A 30 7.43 -10.04 -19.22
C CYS A 30 6.09 -10.73 -19.51
N GLY A 31 4.98 -10.00 -19.61
CA GLY A 31 3.66 -10.54 -19.89
C GLY A 31 2.98 -11.26 -18.71
N SER A 32 3.64 -11.40 -17.57
CA SER A 32 3.10 -12.00 -16.35
C SER A 32 2.06 -11.10 -15.67
N ASP A 33 1.31 -11.63 -14.72
CA ASP A 33 0.35 -10.84 -13.95
C ASP A 33 1.02 -9.76 -13.10
N LEU A 34 0.36 -8.60 -12.98
CA LEU A 34 0.73 -7.53 -12.09
C LEU A 34 -0.05 -7.64 -10.78
N HIS A 35 0.66 -7.50 -9.67
CA HIS A 35 0.08 -7.39 -8.35
C HIS A 35 0.01 -5.91 -7.95
N HIS A 36 -1.01 -5.56 -7.17
CA HIS A 36 -1.20 -4.19 -6.69
C HIS A 36 -1.26 -4.19 -5.18
N LYS A 37 -0.30 -3.52 -4.57
CA LYS A 37 -0.26 -3.32 -3.13
C LYS A 37 -0.89 -1.98 -2.79
N HIS A 38 -1.96 -2.04 -1.99
CA HIS A 38 -2.69 -0.89 -1.51
C HIS A 38 -2.36 -0.67 -0.03
N LYS A 39 -1.99 0.55 0.34
CA LYS A 39 -1.93 1.00 1.74
C LYS A 39 -3.02 2.02 1.95
N VAL A 40 -4.05 1.64 2.69
CA VAL A 40 -5.18 2.50 3.01
C VAL A 40 -4.90 3.19 4.33
N ASN A 41 -4.76 4.50 4.32
CA ASN A 41 -4.80 5.35 5.50
C ASN A 41 -6.23 5.83 5.72
N VAL A 42 -6.93 5.20 6.66
CA VAL A 42 -8.34 5.50 6.94
C VAL A 42 -8.50 6.89 7.55
N LYS A 43 -7.57 7.35 8.38
CA LYS A 43 -7.64 8.67 9.03
C LYS A 43 -7.48 9.83 8.05
N LYS A 44 -6.62 9.65 7.05
CA LYS A 44 -6.39 10.64 6.00
C LYS A 44 -7.31 10.46 4.80
N ASN A 45 -8.22 9.47 4.84
CA ASN A 45 -9.03 9.07 3.69
C ASN A 45 -8.18 8.93 2.42
N GLN A 46 -7.03 8.27 2.54
CA GLN A 46 -6.01 8.23 1.50
C GLN A 46 -5.65 6.78 1.20
N VAL A 47 -5.48 6.44 -0.08
CA VAL A 47 -5.00 5.14 -0.53
C VAL A 47 -3.76 5.32 -1.37
N MET A 48 -2.68 4.64 -0.99
CA MET A 48 -1.47 4.53 -1.78
C MET A 48 -1.46 3.20 -2.51
N GLU A 49 -1.39 3.20 -3.84
CA GLU A 49 -1.27 2.00 -4.67
C GLU A 49 0.14 1.92 -5.26
N VAL A 50 0.72 0.72 -5.25
CA VAL A 50 1.94 0.40 -5.99
C VAL A 50 1.70 -0.89 -6.75
N SER A 51 1.83 -0.84 -8.08
CA SER A 51 1.83 -2.05 -8.90
C SER A 51 3.23 -2.65 -8.97
N TYR A 52 3.34 -3.97 -8.96
CA TYR A 52 4.60 -4.67 -9.12
C TYR A 52 4.41 -6.00 -9.84
N CYS A 53 5.43 -6.45 -10.55
CA CYS A 53 5.47 -7.76 -11.17
C CYS A 53 6.40 -8.67 -10.38
N ALA A 54 5.88 -9.77 -9.84
CA ALA A 54 6.67 -10.71 -9.03
C ALA A 54 7.75 -11.44 -9.85
N GLU A 55 7.49 -11.68 -11.15
CA GLU A 55 8.38 -12.46 -12.02
C GLU A 55 9.63 -11.69 -12.48
N CYS A 56 9.46 -10.44 -12.91
CA CYS A 56 10.56 -9.61 -13.42
C CYS A 56 11.02 -8.51 -12.46
N GLY A 57 10.36 -8.36 -11.31
CA GLY A 57 10.70 -7.38 -10.28
C GLY A 57 10.39 -5.92 -10.63
N VAL A 58 9.79 -5.65 -11.80
CA VAL A 58 9.43 -4.28 -12.20
C VAL A 58 8.33 -3.75 -11.29
N SER A 59 8.53 -2.55 -10.75
CA SER A 59 7.56 -1.83 -9.94
C SER A 59 7.10 -0.56 -10.64
N GLY A 60 5.79 -0.33 -10.64
CA GLY A 60 5.17 0.88 -11.16
C GLY A 60 5.36 2.07 -10.24
N LYS A 61 4.97 3.25 -10.74
CA LYS A 61 4.94 4.47 -9.94
C LYS A 61 3.86 4.38 -8.86
N LYS A 62 4.16 4.94 -7.69
CA LYS A 62 3.18 5.09 -6.61
C LYS A 62 2.05 5.99 -7.08
N LYS A 63 0.81 5.55 -6.90
CA LYS A 63 -0.39 6.37 -7.11
C LYS A 63 -1.03 6.65 -5.77
N GLU A 64 -1.64 7.82 -5.67
CA GLU A 64 -2.34 8.28 -4.48
C GLU A 64 -3.78 8.60 -4.86
N PHE A 65 -4.71 8.05 -4.09
CA PHE A 65 -6.14 8.27 -4.23
C PHE A 65 -6.71 8.81 -2.93
N HIS A 66 -7.75 9.63 -3.02
CA HIS A 66 -8.53 10.06 -1.85
C HIS A 66 -9.87 9.32 -1.87
N LEU A 67 -10.25 8.73 -0.73
CA LEU A 67 -11.54 8.08 -0.52
C LEU A 67 -12.63 9.17 -0.45
N GLN A 68 -13.63 9.07 -1.33
CA GLN A 68 -14.78 9.99 -1.39
C GLN A 68 -15.86 9.62 -0.38
#